data_AF-A0A969FRU2-F1
#
_entry.id   AF-A0A969FRU2-F1
#
_cell.length_a   1.000
_cell.length_b   1.000
_cell.length_c   1.000
_cell.angle_alpha   90.00
_cell.angle_beta   90.00
_cell.angle_gamma   90.00
#
_symmetry.space_group_name_H-M   'P 1'
#
loop_
_entity.id
_entity.type
_entity.pdbx_description
1 polymer ?
#
loop_
_entity_poly.entity_id
_entity_poly.type
_entity_poly.pdbx_seq_one_letter_code
_entity_poly.pdbx_strand_id
1 'polypeptide(L)'
;MKRIAALIAIVVGALLLVLGLIFLIAAIANPQRLLNALALAVLGVPLIAFGIWVLVREKQLSADTLDDSIVELARRSNAEVTVDQVVAELGVPDQAARDALDLLERRQQARGEWREDRKVYLFPGLKESKVVRRCAHCHSIFSVAQPLHKCPNCGSTEVELVRE
;
A
#
# COMPACT_ATOMS: atom_id res chain seq x y z
N MET A 1 2.09 -20.01 12.27
CA MET A 1 1.57 -21.40 12.08
C MET A 1 0.48 -21.50 11.02
N LYS A 2 -0.53 -20.61 11.00
CA LYS A 2 -1.62 -20.63 10.00
C LYS A 2 -1.12 -20.50 8.54
N ARG A 3 -0.14 -19.63 8.29
CA ARG A 3 0.60 -19.55 6.99
C ARG A 3 1.15 -20.89 6.50
N ILE A 4 1.84 -21.61 7.37
CA ILE A 4 2.49 -22.89 7.02
C ILE A 4 1.41 -23.93 6.71
N ALA A 5 0.34 -24.00 7.52
CA ALA A 5 -0.78 -24.89 7.26
C ALA A 5 -1.49 -24.56 5.92
N ALA A 6 -1.66 -23.27 5.59
CA ALA A 6 -2.24 -22.85 4.31
C ALA A 6 -1.34 -23.20 3.11
N LEU A 7 -0.02 -23.03 3.24
CA LEU A 7 0.93 -23.44 2.21
C LEU A 7 0.91 -24.95 1.98
N ILE A 8 0.91 -25.75 3.05
CA ILE A 8 0.79 -27.21 2.96
C ILE A 8 -0.55 -27.59 2.31
N ALA A 9 -1.65 -26.96 2.70
CA ALA A 9 -2.97 -27.20 2.12
C ALA A 9 -3.01 -26.93 0.60
N ILE A 10 -2.35 -25.88 0.13
CA ILE A 10 -2.25 -25.57 -1.31
C ILE A 10 -1.41 -26.60 -2.04
N VAL A 11 -0.25 -26.98 -1.51
CA VAL A 11 0.62 -27.98 -2.14
C VAL A 11 -0.09 -29.33 -2.24
N VAL A 12 -0.73 -29.78 -1.16
CA VAL A 12 -1.49 -31.03 -1.12
C VAL A 12 -2.70 -30.95 -2.07
N GLY A 13 -3.44 -29.84 -2.05
CA GLY A 13 -4.57 -29.62 -2.95
C GLY A 13 -4.16 -29.60 -4.42
N ALA A 14 -3.03 -28.98 -4.76
CA ALA A 14 -2.49 -28.95 -6.12
C ALA A 14 -2.10 -30.34 -6.61
N LEU A 15 -1.44 -31.14 -5.76
CA LEU A 15 -1.10 -32.53 -6.08
C LEU A 15 -2.37 -33.37 -6.31
N LEU A 16 -3.38 -33.21 -5.46
CA LEU A 16 -4.68 -33.88 -5.62
C LEU A 16 -5.38 -33.50 -6.92
N LEU A 17 -5.35 -32.23 -7.32
CA LEU A 17 -5.92 -31.79 -8.59
C LEU A 17 -5.16 -32.32 -9.80
N VAL A 18 -3.82 -32.35 -9.75
CA VAL A 18 -3.01 -32.93 -10.84
C VAL A 18 -3.35 -34.42 -11.00
N LEU A 19 -3.43 -35.17 -9.89
CA LEU A 19 -3.86 -36.58 -9.93
C LEU A 19 -5.29 -36.71 -10.46
N GLY A 20 -6.22 -35.88 -9.98
CA GLY A 20 -7.60 -35.86 -10.45
C GLY A 20 -7.71 -35.60 -11.95
N LEU A 21 -6.92 -34.66 -12.47
CA LEU A 21 -6.86 -34.35 -13.90
C LEU A 21 -6.34 -35.53 -14.73
N ILE A 22 -5.30 -36.22 -14.26
CA ILE A 22 -4.77 -37.43 -14.91
C ILE A 22 -5.86 -38.52 -14.96
N PHE A 23 -6.59 -38.73 -13.86
CA PHE A 23 -7.69 -39.69 -13.83
C PHE A 23 -8.87 -39.27 -14.72
N LEU A 24 -9.13 -37.96 -14.85
CA LEU A 24 -10.16 -37.43 -15.74
C LEU A 24 -9.82 -37.68 -17.21
N ILE A 25 -8.55 -37.48 -17.61
CA ILE A 25 -8.07 -37.81 -18.96
C ILE A 25 -8.19 -39.32 -19.19
N ALA A 26 -7.81 -40.14 -18.20
CA ALA A 26 -7.92 -41.59 -18.29
C ALA A 26 -9.38 -42.12 -18.31
N ALA A 27 -10.35 -41.32 -17.86
CA ALA A 27 -11.77 -41.69 -17.84
C ALA A 27 -12.36 -41.79 -19.26
N ILE A 28 -11.74 -41.14 -20.25
CA ILE A 28 -12.13 -41.27 -21.67
C ILE A 28 -12.01 -42.73 -22.14
N ALA A 29 -10.98 -43.45 -21.67
CA ALA A 29 -10.76 -44.85 -22.03
C ALA A 29 -11.50 -45.83 -21.09
N ASN A 30 -11.74 -45.45 -19.83
CA ASN A 30 -12.40 -46.28 -18.84
C ASN A 30 -13.36 -45.46 -17.97
N PRO A 31 -14.69 -45.51 -18.23
CA PRO A 31 -15.66 -44.64 -17.54
C PRO A 31 -15.74 -44.92 -16.03
N GLN A 32 -15.34 -46.11 -15.59
CA GLN A 32 -15.29 -46.48 -14.17
C GLN A 32 -14.27 -45.62 -13.37
N ARG A 33 -13.29 -44.99 -14.04
CA ARG A 33 -12.32 -44.09 -13.41
C ARG A 33 -12.86 -42.67 -13.17
N LEU A 34 -14.03 -42.35 -13.71
CA LEU A 34 -14.66 -41.03 -13.56
C LEU A 34 -15.03 -40.73 -12.10
N LEU A 35 -15.45 -41.75 -11.33
CA LEU A 35 -15.71 -41.62 -9.89
C LEU A 35 -14.45 -41.22 -9.10
N ASN A 36 -13.29 -41.79 -9.46
CA ASN A 36 -12.03 -41.45 -8.80
C ASN A 36 -11.59 -40.02 -9.13
N ALA A 37 -11.71 -39.61 -10.40
CA ALA A 37 -11.42 -38.24 -10.83
C ALA A 37 -12.30 -37.22 -10.08
N LEU A 38 -13.60 -37.53 -9.95
CA LEU A 38 -14.54 -36.68 -9.23
C LEU A 38 -14.20 -36.59 -7.74
N ALA A 39 -13.90 -37.71 -7.08
CA ALA A 39 -13.53 -37.73 -5.66
C ALA A 39 -12.27 -36.90 -5.38
N LEU A 40 -11.26 -37.01 -6.24
CA LEU A 40 -10.02 -36.23 -6.17
C LEU A 40 -10.28 -34.73 -6.38
N ALA A 41 -11.15 -34.35 -7.32
CA ALA A 41 -11.51 -32.96 -7.55
C ALA A 41 -12.30 -32.36 -6.37
N VAL A 42 -13.28 -33.11 -5.85
CA VAL A 42 -14.11 -32.69 -4.70
C VAL A 42 -13.27 -32.51 -3.43
N LEU A 43 -12.16 -33.26 -3.27
CA LEU A 43 -11.23 -33.06 -2.16
C LEU A 43 -10.20 -31.95 -2.44
N GLY A 44 -9.66 -31.87 -3.66
CA GLY A 44 -8.60 -30.93 -4.02
C GLY A 44 -9.05 -29.48 -4.11
N VAL A 45 -10.20 -29.21 -4.76
CA VAL A 45 -10.74 -27.85 -4.94
C VAL A 45 -10.97 -27.12 -3.61
N PRO A 46 -11.70 -27.67 -2.61
CA PRO A 46 -11.93 -26.97 -1.36
C PRO A 46 -10.65 -26.77 -0.54
N LEU A 47 -9.68 -27.68 -0.63
CA LEU A 47 -8.37 -27.53 0.03
C LEU A 47 -7.59 -26.33 -0.50
N ILE A 48 -7.54 -26.17 -1.82
CA ILE A 48 -6.92 -25.01 -2.46
C ILE A 48 -7.71 -23.74 -2.14
N ALA A 49 -9.05 -23.78 -2.24
CA ALA A 49 -9.89 -22.64 -1.93
C ALA A 49 -9.69 -22.16 -0.48
N PHE A 50 -9.59 -23.08 0.49
CA PHE A 50 -9.30 -22.76 1.88
C PHE A 50 -7.91 -22.15 2.05
N GLY A 51 -6.88 -22.74 1.42
CA GLY A 51 -5.52 -22.22 1.48
C GLY A 51 -5.40 -20.81 0.89
N ILE A 52 -6.03 -20.58 -0.27
CA ILE A 52 -6.11 -19.26 -0.91
C ILE A 52 -6.88 -18.29 0.00
N TRP A 53 -8.02 -18.70 0.56
CA TRP A 53 -8.82 -17.83 1.42
C TRP A 53 -8.06 -17.39 2.68
N VAL A 54 -7.34 -18.30 3.33
CA VAL A 54 -6.48 -17.98 4.48
C VAL A 54 -5.35 -17.03 4.06
N LEU A 55 -4.70 -17.27 2.92
CA LEU A 55 -3.65 -16.38 2.43
C LEU A 55 -4.17 -15.01 2.04
N VAL A 56 -5.32 -14.92 1.36
CA VAL A 56 -5.95 -13.65 0.97
C VAL A 56 -6.37 -12.86 2.21
N ARG A 57 -6.91 -13.53 3.22
CA ARG A 57 -7.25 -12.91 4.50
C ARG A 57 -6.03 -12.35 5.22
N GLU A 58 -4.88 -12.98 5.08
CA GLU A 58 -3.62 -12.43 5.59
C GLU A 58 -2.97 -11.41 4.65
N LYS A 59 -3.26 -11.46 3.35
CA LYS A 59 -2.75 -10.53 2.35
C LYS A 59 -3.57 -9.24 2.30
N GLN A 60 -4.82 -9.25 2.75
CA GLN A 60 -5.54 -8.01 3.11
C GLN A 60 -4.87 -7.27 4.28
N LEU A 61 -3.94 -7.91 5.01
CA LEU A 61 -3.00 -7.26 5.94
C LEU A 61 -1.60 -7.04 5.33
N SER A 62 -1.34 -7.38 4.06
CA SER A 62 -0.03 -7.11 3.46
C SER A 62 0.07 -5.65 3.07
N ALA A 63 0.75 -4.90 3.94
CA ALA A 63 1.09 -3.49 3.84
C ALA A 63 1.49 -2.98 2.45
N ASP A 64 2.07 -3.80 1.57
CA ASP A 64 2.56 -3.35 0.25
C ASP A 64 1.49 -2.71 -0.66
N THR A 65 0.22 -3.14 -0.63
CA THR A 65 -0.84 -2.45 -1.40
C THR A 65 -1.45 -1.26 -0.65
N LEU A 66 -1.28 -1.23 0.67
CA LEU A 66 -1.66 -0.05 1.46
C LEU A 66 -0.67 1.10 1.22
N ASP A 67 0.60 0.82 0.96
CA ASP A 67 1.64 1.83 0.75
C ASP A 67 1.26 2.85 -0.33
N ASP A 68 0.90 2.39 -1.54
CA ASP A 68 0.50 3.28 -2.64
C ASP A 68 -0.76 4.08 -2.30
N SER A 69 -1.73 3.45 -1.63
CA SER A 69 -2.98 4.11 -1.23
C SER A 69 -2.76 5.15 -0.12
N ILE A 70 -1.85 4.88 0.83
CA ILE A 70 -1.45 5.80 1.89
C ILE A 70 -0.66 6.97 1.30
N VAL A 71 0.22 6.72 0.34
CA VAL A 71 0.95 7.78 -0.37
C VAL A 71 0.00 8.70 -1.14
N GLU A 72 -1.00 8.14 -1.82
CA GLU A 72 -2.03 8.94 -2.50
C GLU A 72 -2.91 9.71 -1.51
N LEU A 73 -3.20 9.14 -0.34
CA LEU A 73 -3.88 9.84 0.75
C LEU A 73 -3.03 10.99 1.29
N ALA A 74 -1.72 10.79 1.43
CA ALA A 74 -0.77 11.81 1.84
C ALA A 74 -0.68 12.95 0.82
N ARG A 75 -0.72 12.67 -0.49
CA ARG A 75 -0.78 13.71 -1.54
C ARG A 75 -1.96 14.65 -1.36
N ARG A 76 -3.13 14.08 -1.07
CA ARG A 76 -4.37 14.85 -0.89
C ARG A 76 -4.41 15.59 0.46
N SER A 77 -3.64 15.16 1.45
CA SER A 77 -3.66 15.66 2.83
C SER A 77 -2.41 16.50 3.20
N ASN A 78 -1.84 17.25 2.25
CA ASN A 78 -0.65 18.10 2.47
C ASN A 78 0.58 17.35 3.01
N ALA A 79 0.80 16.10 2.57
CA ALA A 79 1.90 15.24 2.98
C ALA A 79 1.93 14.88 4.48
N GLU A 80 0.80 15.02 5.19
CA GLU A 80 0.63 14.59 6.58
C GLU A 80 -0.55 13.62 6.66
N VAL A 81 -0.38 12.50 7.38
CA VAL A 81 -1.45 11.50 7.58
C VAL A 81 -1.42 10.94 9.00
N THR A 82 -2.58 10.71 9.60
CA THR A 82 -2.73 10.04 10.90
C THR A 82 -3.25 8.61 10.73
N VAL A 83 -3.02 7.76 11.74
CA VAL A 83 -3.54 6.38 11.74
C VAL A 83 -5.07 6.38 11.59
N ASP A 84 -5.76 7.24 12.35
CA ASP A 84 -7.22 7.36 12.30
C ASP A 84 -7.72 7.75 10.91
N GLN A 85 -6.98 8.63 10.22
CA GLN A 85 -7.33 9.06 8.87
C GLN A 85 -7.14 7.94 7.84
N VAL A 86 -6.08 7.13 7.97
CA VAL A 86 -5.89 5.93 7.13
C VAL A 86 -7.02 4.93 7.35
N VAL A 87 -7.40 4.68 8.60
CA VAL A 87 -8.49 3.76 8.94
C VAL A 87 -9.82 4.26 8.40
N ALA A 88 -10.12 5.55 8.58
CA ALA A 88 -11.37 6.15 8.14
C ALA A 88 -11.51 6.19 6.61
N GLU A 89 -10.45 6.56 5.90
CA GLU A 89 -10.51 6.77 4.44
C GLU A 89 -10.31 5.48 3.64
N LEU A 90 -9.40 4.59 4.09
CA LEU A 90 -9.12 3.33 3.38
C LEU A 90 -9.97 2.16 3.87
N GLY A 91 -10.73 2.33 4.96
CA GLY A 91 -11.58 1.28 5.53
C GLY A 91 -10.79 0.06 6.02
N VAL A 92 -9.54 0.27 6.42
CA VAL A 92 -8.62 -0.81 6.83
C VAL A 92 -8.63 -0.99 8.36
N PRO A 93 -8.34 -2.19 8.88
CA PRO A 93 -8.19 -2.41 10.31
C PRO A 93 -7.05 -1.55 10.90
N ASP A 94 -7.23 -1.04 12.12
CA ASP A 94 -6.24 -0.19 12.82
C ASP A 94 -4.84 -0.82 12.87
N GLN A 95 -4.74 -2.11 13.20
CA GLN A 95 -3.45 -2.81 13.20
C GLN A 95 -2.77 -2.82 11.82
N ALA A 96 -3.55 -3.00 10.75
CA ALA A 96 -3.01 -3.03 9.39
C ALA A 96 -2.52 -1.63 8.94
N ALA A 97 -3.23 -0.58 9.34
CA ALA A 97 -2.80 0.81 9.11
C ALA A 97 -1.48 1.12 9.82
N ARG A 98 -1.35 0.69 11.10
CA ARG A 98 -0.10 0.86 11.87
C ARG A 98 1.05 0.10 11.23
N ASP A 99 0.85 -1.17 10.89
CA ASP A 99 1.87 -2.01 10.29
C ASP A 99 2.37 -1.45 8.93
N ALA A 100 1.47 -0.87 8.14
CA ALA A 100 1.81 -0.21 6.87
C ALA A 100 2.57 1.10 7.07
N LEU A 101 2.13 1.95 8.01
CA LEU A 101 2.84 3.20 8.33
C LEU A 101 4.24 2.94 8.92
N ASP A 102 4.38 1.91 9.77
CA ASP A 102 5.67 1.47 10.29
C ASP A 102 6.58 0.92 9.18
N LEU A 103 6.03 0.23 8.17
CA LEU A 103 6.78 -0.22 7.00
C LEU A 103 7.31 0.96 6.17
N LEU A 104 6.47 1.97 5.94
CA LEU A 104 6.84 3.21 5.25
C LEU A 104 7.90 4.01 6.01
N GLU A 105 7.83 4.00 7.35
CA GLU A 105 8.84 4.61 8.22
C GLU A 105 10.19 3.87 8.12
N ARG A 106 10.18 2.52 8.13
CA ARG A 106 11.40 1.71 7.91
C ARG A 106 12.02 1.92 6.54
N ARG A 107 11.20 2.18 5.51
CA ARG A 107 11.63 2.51 4.15
C ARG A 107 12.09 3.97 4.01
N GLN A 108 12.08 4.76 5.08
CA GLN A 108 12.43 6.18 5.10
C GLN A 108 11.53 7.05 4.18
N GLN A 109 10.33 6.56 3.85
CA GLN A 109 9.35 7.29 3.03
C GLN A 109 8.40 8.13 3.89
N ALA A 110 8.23 7.76 5.16
CA ALA A 110 7.47 8.49 6.16
C ALA A 110 8.32 8.73 7.42
N ARG A 111 7.97 9.76 8.20
CA ARG A 111 8.55 10.03 9.52
C ARG A 111 7.43 10.25 10.53
N GLY A 112 7.44 9.50 11.63
CA GLY A 112 6.51 9.73 12.73
C GLY A 112 6.94 10.92 13.58
N GLU A 113 6.05 11.90 13.76
CA GLU A 113 6.19 12.99 14.72
C GLU A 113 4.99 13.00 15.68
N TRP A 114 5.24 13.32 16.95
CA TRP A 114 4.18 13.56 17.92
C TRP A 114 3.84 15.05 17.91
N ARG A 115 2.60 15.39 17.54
CA ARG A 115 2.04 16.74 17.68
C ARG A 115 0.76 16.68 18.49
N GLU A 116 0.64 17.57 19.47
CA GLU A 116 -0.62 17.86 20.16
C GLU A 116 -1.39 16.59 20.56
N ASP A 117 -0.68 15.64 21.18
CA ASP A 117 -1.23 14.37 21.70
C ASP A 117 -1.62 13.29 20.66
N ARG A 118 -1.22 13.45 19.39
CA ARG A 118 -1.39 12.42 18.35
C ARG A 118 -0.11 12.15 17.57
N LYS A 119 0.10 10.89 17.17
CA LYS A 119 1.17 10.48 16.26
C LYS A 119 0.75 10.80 14.82
N VAL A 120 1.50 11.67 14.16
CA VAL A 120 1.30 12.08 12.76
C VAL A 120 2.48 11.55 11.94
N TYR A 121 2.20 11.03 10.75
CA TYR A 121 3.23 10.58 9.82
C TYR A 121 3.39 11.62 8.71
N LEU A 122 4.59 12.18 8.61
CA LEU A 122 4.97 13.14 7.58
C LEU A 122 5.66 12.42 6.42
N PHE A 123 5.30 12.80 5.20
CA PHE A 123 5.86 12.25 3.97
C PHE A 123 6.79 13.28 3.30
N PRO A 124 8.08 13.34 3.68
CA PRO A 124 8.98 14.40 3.23
C PRO A 124 9.18 14.44 1.71
N GLY A 125 9.12 13.29 1.03
CA GLY A 125 9.23 13.23 -0.44
C GLY A 125 8.00 13.74 -1.20
N LEU A 126 6.88 13.94 -0.50
CA LEU A 126 5.60 14.39 -1.06
C LEU A 126 5.24 15.82 -0.68
N LYS A 127 5.94 16.39 0.32
CA LYS A 127 5.81 17.81 0.62
C LYS A 127 6.37 18.55 -0.60
N GLU A 128 5.48 19.11 -1.42
CA GLU A 128 5.89 20.02 -2.47
C GLU A 128 6.78 21.07 -1.80
N SER A 129 8.07 21.07 -2.11
CA SER A 129 8.94 22.17 -1.72
C SER A 129 8.32 23.39 -2.38
N LYS A 130 7.59 24.20 -1.60
CA LYS A 130 6.89 25.35 -2.14
C LYS A 130 7.99 26.30 -2.53
N VAL A 131 8.32 26.31 -3.82
CA VAL A 131 9.30 27.25 -4.32
C VAL A 131 8.65 28.61 -4.19
N VAL A 132 9.24 29.46 -3.37
CA VAL A 132 8.78 30.83 -3.16
C VAL A 132 9.88 31.78 -3.60
N ARG A 133 9.49 32.91 -4.17
CA ARG A 133 10.43 33.99 -4.47
C ARG A 133 10.59 34.82 -3.21
N ARG A 134 11.77 34.78 -2.59
CA ARG A 134 12.10 35.63 -1.44
C ARG A 134 13.00 36.77 -1.93
N CYS A 135 12.63 38.01 -1.62
CA CYS A 135 13.52 39.14 -1.86
C CYS A 135 14.76 39.02 -0.95
N ALA A 136 15.97 39.15 -1.50
CA ALA A 136 17.20 39.12 -0.73
C ALA A 136 17.30 40.29 0.26
N HIS A 137 16.61 41.40 -0.05
CA HIS A 137 16.77 42.66 0.65
C HIS A 137 15.74 42.92 1.77
N CYS A 138 14.47 42.65 1.51
CA CYS A 138 13.39 42.86 2.49
C CYS A 138 12.67 41.57 2.92
N HIS A 139 13.14 40.41 2.45
CA HIS A 139 12.65 39.07 2.78
C HIS A 139 11.15 38.82 2.53
N SER A 140 10.49 39.70 1.78
CA SER A 140 9.10 39.49 1.39
C SER A 140 8.98 38.29 0.45
N ILE A 141 7.95 37.48 0.70
CA ILE A 141 7.70 36.22 0.01
C ILE A 141 6.64 36.47 -1.07
N PHE A 142 6.96 36.07 -2.30
CA PHE A 142 6.10 36.21 -3.47
C PHE A 142 5.86 34.86 -4.14
N SER A 143 4.69 34.71 -4.75
CA SER A 143 4.35 33.52 -5.54
C SER A 143 5.20 33.46 -6.82
N VAL A 144 5.66 32.27 -7.18
CA VAL A 144 6.42 32.03 -8.42
C VAL A 144 5.57 32.27 -9.67
N ALA A 145 4.24 32.18 -9.56
CA ALA A 145 3.31 32.38 -10.68
C ALA A 145 3.33 33.81 -11.23
N GLN A 146 3.72 34.81 -10.43
CA GLN A 146 3.81 36.19 -10.87
C GLN A 146 5.20 36.48 -11.47
N PRO A 147 5.31 36.92 -12.73
CA PRO A 147 6.58 37.32 -13.33
C PRO A 147 7.05 38.66 -12.74
N LEU A 148 7.71 38.59 -11.58
CA LEU A 148 8.30 39.74 -10.92
C LEU A 148 9.77 39.88 -11.30
N HIS A 149 10.11 40.97 -11.99
CA HIS A 149 11.50 41.36 -12.26
C HIS A 149 12.08 42.28 -11.18
N LYS A 150 11.22 42.87 -10.35
CA LYS A 150 11.58 43.75 -9.22
C LYS A 150 10.65 43.47 -8.05
N CYS A 151 11.18 43.62 -6.84
CA CYS A 151 10.40 43.51 -5.62
C CYS A 151 9.44 44.72 -5.51
N PRO A 152 8.11 44.52 -5.42
CA PRO A 152 7.14 45.61 -5.29
C PRO A 152 7.23 46.32 -3.94
N ASN A 153 7.80 45.67 -2.93
CA ASN A 153 7.91 46.24 -1.58
C ASN A 153 9.13 47.17 -1.41
N CYS A 154 10.32 46.77 -1.87
CA CYS A 154 11.56 47.53 -1.69
C CYS A 154 12.23 48.01 -2.99
N GLY A 155 11.71 47.63 -4.16
CA GLY A 155 12.25 48.02 -5.46
C GLY A 155 13.53 47.30 -5.91
N SER A 156 14.10 46.40 -5.09
CA SER A 156 15.31 45.65 -5.45
C SER A 156 15.07 44.70 -6.63
N THR A 157 16.12 44.48 -7.43
CA THR A 157 16.14 43.53 -8.55
C THR A 157 16.52 42.11 -8.13
N GLU A 158 16.97 41.93 -6.89
CA GLU A 158 17.46 40.65 -6.36
C GLU A 158 16.33 39.90 -5.65
N VAL A 159 15.65 39.05 -6.43
CA VAL A 159 14.62 38.13 -5.96
C VAL A 159 15.10 36.70 -6.19
N GLU A 160 15.33 35.97 -5.10
CA GLU A 160 15.87 34.60 -5.15
C GLU A 160 14.76 33.57 -5.00
N LEU A 161 14.93 32.41 -5.63
CA LEU A 161 14.03 31.27 -5.47
C LEU A 161 14.51 30.44 -4.28
N VAL A 162 13.73 30.44 -3.20
CA VAL A 162 14.01 29.64 -2.00
C VAL A 162 13.04 28.46 -1.97
N ARG A 163 13.57 27.27 -1.66
CA ARG A 163 12.75 26.09 -1.38
C ARG A 163 12.45 26.08 0.11
N GLU A 164 11.16 26.12 0.46
CA GLU A 164 10.66 26.07 1.83
C GLU A 164 10.03 24.70 2.13
#